data_AF-A0A5E4XJ99-F1
#
_entry.id   AF-A0A5E4XJ99-F1
#
_cell.length_a   1.000
_cell.length_b   1.000
_cell.length_c   1.000
_cell.angle_alpha   90.00
_cell.angle_beta   90.00
_cell.angle_gamma   90.00
#
_symmetry.space_group_name_H-M   'P 1'
#
loop_
_entity.id
_entity.type
_entity.pdbx_description
1 polymer ?
#
loop_
_entity_poly.entity_id
_entity_poly.type
_entity_poly.pdbx_seq_one_letter_code
_entity_poly.pdbx_strand_id
1 'polypeptide(L)'
;MQLDPRDVLDSPRSTESSPAPRRATASDWRSRVILGEQVGDVVLPDWLETSYETLRTQVMHPEYPCFFGTIAERRGEMFYTFVNGKDNAMLPATMLTFARLASQPEFRRNNIAIFYEPDTTPLTHNEYHDLFWGTLQYLHNVDPDPEADQQVPPSHEDWEFGYGGLQMFVVCACPSFSQRHSRNLGPGMVLLFQPRAVFVDTITNKVIGRQAREQVRERLRKWDAVGPHPDLGFYGDPGNLEWKQYFLEDENVAAADQCPFLKRMRRAAEDASATSAHAAAAPPAPMIGKIPVHPKPHPIETPSTAHAMHLSHANHVARQMHADAGHARLIEQGDASTRDGASGHNPHAGSQAPAPSRNDNEQPE
;
A
#
# COMPACT_ATOMS: atom_id res chain seq x y z
N MET A 1 -62.94 24.53 46.13
CA MET A 1 -61.64 24.78 45.48
C MET A 1 -61.16 23.46 44.93
N GLN A 2 -61.17 23.35 43.60
CA GLN A 2 -61.02 22.13 42.81
C GLN A 2 -59.59 21.59 42.80
N LEU A 3 -59.51 20.26 42.78
CA LEU A 3 -58.35 19.47 42.36
C LEU A 3 -58.29 19.48 40.82
N ASP A 4 -57.08 19.61 40.26
CA ASP A 4 -56.81 19.51 38.81
C ASP A 4 -55.73 18.42 38.55
N PRO A 5 -55.86 17.53 37.54
CA PRO A 5 -54.98 16.38 37.35
C PRO A 5 -54.15 16.40 36.04
N ARG A 6 -53.16 15.48 36.00
CA ARG A 6 -52.50 14.81 34.83
C ARG A 6 -51.15 15.33 34.30
N ASP A 7 -50.13 14.49 34.58
CA ASP A 7 -49.15 13.87 33.67
C ASP A 7 -48.73 14.57 32.36
N VAL A 8 -47.44 14.86 32.22
CA VAL A 8 -46.64 14.49 31.03
C VAL A 8 -45.21 14.12 31.45
N LEU A 9 -44.78 12.93 31.02
CA LEU A 9 -43.46 12.32 31.14
C LEU A 9 -42.39 13.16 30.43
N ASP A 10 -41.25 13.39 31.09
CA ASP A 10 -40.02 13.88 30.46
C ASP A 10 -39.02 12.73 30.36
N SER A 11 -38.76 12.28 29.13
CA SER A 11 -37.75 11.28 28.80
C SER A 11 -36.46 11.99 28.41
N PRO A 12 -35.31 11.74 29.07
CA PRO A 12 -34.05 12.29 28.61
C PRO A 12 -33.60 11.56 27.34
N ARG A 13 -33.34 12.36 26.31
CA ARG A 13 -32.82 11.96 25.00
C ARG A 13 -31.37 11.50 25.15
N SER A 14 -31.14 10.19 25.11
CA SER A 14 -29.81 9.59 25.05
C SER A 14 -29.16 9.91 23.71
N THR A 15 -28.16 10.81 23.71
CA THR A 15 -27.19 10.90 22.62
C THR A 15 -26.15 9.80 22.83
N GLU A 16 -26.33 8.67 22.14
CA GLU A 16 -25.27 7.67 21.99
C GLU A 16 -24.20 8.24 21.04
N SER A 17 -23.10 8.75 21.61
CA SER A 17 -21.86 8.84 20.85
C SER A 17 -21.18 7.47 20.93
N SER A 18 -21.00 6.80 19.79
CA SER A 18 -20.15 5.61 19.73
C SER A 18 -18.77 5.93 20.33
N PRO A 19 -18.27 5.14 21.28
CA PRO A 19 -16.97 5.38 21.87
C PRO A 19 -15.88 5.17 20.81
N ALA A 20 -14.93 6.10 20.74
CA ALA A 20 -13.71 5.92 19.96
C ALA A 20 -13.00 4.62 20.39
N PRO A 21 -12.45 3.84 19.46
CA PRO A 21 -11.81 2.56 19.79
C PRO A 21 -10.66 2.80 20.78
N ARG A 22 -10.77 2.19 21.97
CA ARG A 22 -9.67 2.17 22.95
C ARG A 22 -8.47 1.48 22.29
N ARG A 23 -7.27 2.02 22.51
CA ARG A 23 -6.01 1.45 22.00
C ARG A 23 -5.84 0.04 22.58
N ALA A 24 -6.27 -0.97 21.83
CA ALA A 24 -6.11 -2.36 22.21
C ALA A 24 -4.62 -2.69 22.35
N THR A 25 -4.29 -3.59 23.26
CA THR A 25 -2.91 -4.07 23.38
C THR A 25 -2.51 -4.70 22.06
N ALA A 26 -1.24 -4.52 21.64
CA ALA A 26 -0.74 -5.09 20.38
C ALA A 26 -1.01 -6.60 20.27
N SER A 27 -1.13 -7.30 21.41
CA SER A 27 -1.47 -8.72 21.51
C SER A 27 -2.87 -9.09 21.00
N ASP A 28 -3.86 -8.20 21.09
CA ASP A 28 -5.22 -8.47 20.63
C ASP A 28 -5.45 -7.91 19.22
N TRP A 29 -5.04 -8.66 18.21
CA TRP A 29 -5.19 -8.26 16.81
C TRP A 29 -6.64 -8.28 16.31
N ARG A 30 -7.53 -9.06 16.95
CA ARG A 30 -8.94 -9.19 16.56
C ARG A 30 -9.70 -7.87 16.70
N SER A 31 -9.37 -7.11 17.73
CA SER A 31 -9.87 -5.74 17.94
C SER A 31 -9.50 -4.76 16.83
N ARG A 32 -8.55 -5.11 15.93
CA ARG A 32 -8.08 -4.30 14.80
C ARG A 32 -8.52 -4.86 13.44
N VAL A 33 -9.47 -5.80 13.43
CA VAL A 33 -10.07 -6.26 12.19
C VAL A 33 -11.13 -5.26 11.74
N ILE A 34 -11.08 -4.85 10.48
CA ILE A 34 -12.03 -3.95 9.82
C ILE A 34 -12.88 -4.78 8.87
N LEU A 35 -14.21 -4.64 8.92
CA LEU A 35 -15.13 -5.25 7.96
C LEU A 35 -16.25 -4.27 7.62
N GLY A 36 -16.20 -3.69 6.41
CA GLY A 36 -17.06 -2.58 6.04
C GLY A 36 -16.79 -1.36 6.92
N GLU A 37 -17.79 -0.94 7.68
CA GLU A 37 -17.69 0.18 8.62
C GLU A 37 -17.34 -0.24 10.06
N GLN A 38 -17.32 -1.54 10.34
CA GLN A 38 -17.04 -2.08 11.68
C GLN A 38 -15.54 -2.23 11.92
N VAL A 39 -15.11 -2.00 13.16
CA VAL A 39 -13.73 -2.16 13.62
C VAL A 39 -13.75 -2.90 14.96
N GLY A 40 -13.11 -4.06 15.02
CA GLY A 40 -13.22 -4.98 16.16
C GLY A 40 -14.60 -5.64 16.24
N ASP A 41 -14.73 -6.63 17.14
CA ASP A 41 -15.97 -7.37 17.42
C ASP A 41 -16.69 -7.96 16.19
N VAL A 42 -15.95 -8.22 15.11
CA VAL A 42 -16.46 -8.87 13.90
C VAL A 42 -16.38 -10.40 14.04
N VAL A 43 -17.31 -11.11 13.39
CA VAL A 43 -17.26 -12.57 13.29
C VAL A 43 -16.13 -12.95 12.33
N LEU A 44 -15.13 -13.65 12.83
CA LEU A 44 -13.97 -14.09 12.06
C LEU A 44 -14.21 -15.49 11.49
N PRO A 45 -13.81 -15.75 10.23
CA PRO A 45 -13.83 -17.11 9.71
C PRO A 45 -12.69 -17.94 10.30
N ASP A 46 -12.92 -19.24 10.49
CA ASP A 46 -11.98 -20.14 11.16
C ASP A 46 -10.58 -20.16 10.52
N TRP A 47 -10.50 -20.02 9.19
CA TRP A 47 -9.24 -20.04 8.45
C TRP A 47 -8.35 -18.82 8.71
N LEU A 48 -8.92 -17.70 9.14
CA LEU A 48 -8.19 -16.44 9.28
C LEU A 48 -7.21 -16.48 10.45
N GLU A 49 -7.57 -17.14 11.55
CA GLU A 49 -6.69 -17.25 12.71
C GLU A 49 -5.38 -17.93 12.35
N THR A 50 -5.45 -19.10 11.70
CA THR A 50 -4.28 -19.84 11.23
C THR A 50 -3.44 -19.03 10.24
N SER A 51 -4.10 -18.26 9.36
CA SER A 51 -3.42 -17.40 8.38
C SER A 51 -2.68 -16.24 9.06
N TYR A 52 -3.33 -15.60 10.03
CA TYR A 52 -2.72 -14.56 10.85
C TYR A 52 -1.55 -15.10 11.67
N GLU A 53 -1.70 -16.26 12.30
CA GLU A 53 -0.62 -16.89 13.08
C GLU A 53 0.60 -17.18 12.23
N THR A 54 0.40 -17.62 10.99
CA THR A 54 1.49 -17.84 10.02
C THR A 54 2.20 -16.53 9.68
N LEU A 55 1.44 -15.50 9.29
CA LEU A 55 2.00 -14.17 9.00
C LEU A 55 2.78 -13.63 10.20
N ARG A 56 2.19 -13.67 11.39
CA ARG A 56 2.80 -13.16 12.62
C ARG A 56 4.08 -13.91 12.96
N THR A 57 4.07 -15.24 12.86
CA THR A 57 5.25 -16.07 13.13
C THR A 57 6.42 -15.68 12.22
N GLN A 58 6.16 -15.50 10.92
CA GLN A 58 7.18 -15.09 9.98
C GLN A 58 7.65 -13.64 10.23
N VAL A 59 6.72 -12.68 10.30
CA VAL A 59 7.03 -11.25 10.45
C VAL A 59 7.76 -10.95 11.77
N MET A 60 7.48 -11.72 12.82
CA MET A 60 8.14 -11.59 14.11
C MET A 60 9.44 -12.40 14.23
N HIS A 61 9.81 -13.19 13.20
CA HIS A 61 11.07 -13.90 13.18
C HIS A 61 12.26 -12.92 13.23
N PRO A 62 13.30 -13.13 14.06
CA PRO A 62 14.41 -12.20 14.19
C PRO A 62 15.14 -11.87 12.87
N GLU A 63 15.19 -12.87 11.98
CA GLU A 63 15.83 -12.78 10.67
C GLU A 63 14.89 -12.30 9.55
N TYR A 64 13.61 -12.03 9.85
CA TYR A 64 12.69 -11.51 8.84
C TYR A 64 13.26 -10.23 8.20
N PRO A 65 13.23 -10.09 6.86
CA PRO A 65 13.96 -9.00 6.20
C PRO A 65 13.41 -7.61 6.48
N CYS A 66 12.07 -7.48 6.56
CA CYS A 66 11.41 -6.20 6.72
C CYS A 66 11.20 -5.87 8.20
N PHE A 67 12.21 -5.25 8.81
CA PHE A 67 12.10 -4.81 10.20
C PHE A 67 11.02 -3.73 10.42
N PHE A 68 10.60 -3.00 9.37
CA PHE A 68 9.46 -2.07 9.44
C PHE A 68 8.16 -2.82 9.74
N GLY A 69 7.90 -3.92 9.04
CA GLY A 69 6.77 -4.80 9.30
C GLY A 69 6.82 -5.39 10.70
N THR A 70 8.00 -5.86 11.13
CA THR A 70 8.21 -6.38 12.49
C THR A 70 7.92 -5.33 13.57
N ILE A 71 8.34 -4.07 13.37
CA ILE A 71 8.08 -2.98 14.31
C ILE A 71 6.59 -2.62 14.34
N ALA A 72 5.96 -2.50 13.16
CA ALA A 72 4.55 -2.18 13.06
C ALA A 72 3.69 -3.23 13.76
N GLU A 73 3.95 -4.50 13.50
CA GLU A 73 3.21 -5.60 14.12
C GLU A 73 3.45 -5.67 15.64
N ARG A 74 4.69 -5.47 16.10
CA ARG A 74 5.01 -5.42 17.53
C ARG A 74 4.28 -4.28 18.25
N ARG A 75 4.09 -3.14 17.58
CA ARG A 75 3.44 -1.95 18.14
C ARG A 75 1.92 -1.96 18.01
N GLY A 76 1.35 -2.94 17.31
CA GLY A 76 -0.08 -2.95 16.98
C GLY A 76 -0.46 -1.86 15.97
N GLU A 77 0.48 -1.43 15.13
CA GLU A 77 0.30 -0.49 14.02
C GLU A 77 -0.16 -1.22 12.73
N MET A 78 -0.93 -2.29 12.90
CA MET A 78 -1.50 -3.11 11.83
C MET A 78 -3.00 -3.26 12.05
N PHE A 79 -3.77 -2.84 11.06
CA PHE A 79 -5.16 -3.27 10.86
C PHE A 79 -5.20 -4.52 10.00
N TYR A 80 -6.32 -5.22 10.09
CA TYR A 80 -6.54 -6.49 9.42
C TYR A 80 -7.91 -6.51 8.75
N THR A 81 -8.06 -7.27 7.68
CA THR A 81 -9.35 -7.61 7.08
C THR A 81 -9.21 -8.92 6.34
N PHE A 82 -10.32 -9.50 5.93
CA PHE A 82 -10.36 -10.73 5.14
C PHE A 82 -11.34 -10.62 3.98
N VAL A 83 -11.11 -11.46 2.97
CA VAL A 83 -11.99 -11.70 1.82
C VAL A 83 -12.27 -13.21 1.78
N ASN A 84 -13.55 -13.58 1.87
CA ASN A 84 -13.96 -14.98 1.71
C ASN A 84 -13.97 -15.35 0.23
N GLY A 85 -13.34 -16.46 -0.10
CA GLY A 85 -13.01 -16.86 -1.47
C GLY A 85 -12.32 -15.73 -2.23
N LYS A 86 -13.06 -15.15 -3.19
CA LYS A 86 -12.62 -14.04 -4.04
C LYS A 86 -13.70 -12.94 -4.12
N ASP A 87 -14.61 -12.91 -3.15
CA ASP A 87 -15.70 -11.92 -3.10
C ASP A 87 -15.23 -10.59 -2.50
N ASN A 88 -14.86 -9.67 -3.39
CA ASN A 88 -14.36 -8.35 -3.01
C ASN A 88 -15.48 -7.35 -2.63
N ALA A 89 -16.76 -7.75 -2.56
CA ALA A 89 -17.88 -6.80 -2.41
C ALA A 89 -17.77 -5.87 -1.19
N MET A 90 -17.25 -6.35 -0.06
CA MET A 90 -17.07 -5.56 1.17
C MET A 90 -15.80 -4.71 1.16
N LEU A 91 -14.84 -5.01 0.29
CA LEU A 91 -13.52 -4.40 0.28
C LEU A 91 -13.53 -2.87 0.10
N PRO A 92 -14.38 -2.28 -0.77
CA PRO A 92 -14.47 -0.83 -0.91
C PRO A 92 -14.82 -0.13 0.41
N ALA A 93 -15.87 -0.60 1.09
CA ALA A 93 -16.30 -0.04 2.37
C ALA A 93 -15.22 -0.22 3.46
N THR A 94 -14.60 -1.40 3.53
CA THR A 94 -13.46 -1.66 4.44
C THR A 94 -12.31 -0.68 4.19
N MET A 95 -11.92 -0.48 2.93
CA MET A 95 -10.80 0.39 2.59
C MET A 95 -11.12 1.87 2.81
N LEU A 96 -12.37 2.30 2.68
CA LEU A 96 -12.78 3.66 3.08
C LEU A 96 -12.70 3.85 4.59
N THR A 97 -13.10 2.85 5.38
CA THR A 97 -12.91 2.87 6.83
C THR A 97 -11.44 2.96 7.20
N PHE A 98 -10.58 2.19 6.54
CA PHE A 98 -9.14 2.29 6.72
C PHE A 98 -8.60 3.68 6.35
N ALA A 99 -8.99 4.23 5.20
CA ALA A 99 -8.55 5.57 4.78
C ALA A 99 -8.95 6.65 5.81
N ARG A 100 -10.18 6.59 6.33
CA ARG A 100 -10.65 7.48 7.41
C ARG A 100 -9.85 7.28 8.70
N LEU A 101 -9.50 6.06 9.07
CA LEU A 101 -8.66 5.78 10.24
C LEU A 101 -7.25 6.34 10.03
N ALA A 102 -6.60 6.04 8.91
CA ALA A 102 -5.25 6.51 8.58
C ALA A 102 -5.12 8.05 8.52
N SER A 103 -6.23 8.76 8.28
CA SER A 103 -6.27 10.23 8.35
C SER A 103 -6.14 10.78 9.78
N GLN A 104 -6.43 9.97 10.79
CA GLN A 104 -6.39 10.35 12.21
C GLN A 104 -4.94 10.28 12.74
N PRO A 105 -4.50 11.26 13.54
CA PRO A 105 -3.13 11.29 14.07
C PRO A 105 -2.70 10.01 14.80
N GLU A 106 -3.62 9.36 15.52
CA GLU A 106 -3.34 8.13 16.27
C GLU A 106 -3.05 6.90 15.39
N PHE A 107 -3.57 6.86 14.16
CA PHE A 107 -3.46 5.71 13.25
C PHE A 107 -2.68 6.04 11.97
N ARG A 108 -2.06 7.22 11.90
CA ARG A 108 -1.30 7.69 10.71
C ARG A 108 -0.21 6.73 10.26
N ARG A 109 0.31 5.91 11.17
CA ARG A 109 1.37 4.93 10.90
C ARG A 109 0.84 3.50 10.72
N ASN A 110 -0.48 3.32 10.71
CA ASN A 110 -1.06 2.01 10.60
C ASN A 110 -1.09 1.56 9.14
N ASN A 111 -0.71 0.31 8.92
CA ASN A 111 -0.95 -0.39 7.66
C ASN A 111 -2.23 -1.21 7.77
N ILE A 112 -2.71 -1.77 6.65
CA ILE A 112 -3.72 -2.82 6.66
C ILE A 112 -3.24 -4.05 5.89
N ALA A 113 -3.42 -5.24 6.47
CA ALA A 113 -3.23 -6.51 5.80
C ALA A 113 -4.60 -7.13 5.45
N ILE A 114 -4.78 -7.45 4.17
CA ILE A 114 -5.99 -8.05 3.60
C ILE A 114 -5.67 -9.51 3.30
N PHE A 115 -6.29 -10.41 4.04
CA PHE A 115 -6.16 -11.85 3.82
C PHE A 115 -7.22 -12.36 2.84
N TYR A 116 -6.82 -13.13 1.85
CA TYR A 116 -7.74 -13.91 1.03
C TYR A 116 -7.83 -15.32 1.59
N GLU A 117 -9.04 -15.87 1.59
CA GLU A 117 -9.27 -17.27 1.95
C GLU A 117 -8.36 -18.18 1.10
N PRO A 118 -7.57 -19.06 1.74
CA PRO A 118 -6.69 -20.00 1.05
C PRO A 118 -7.48 -20.91 0.10
N ASP A 119 -6.97 -21.03 -1.13
CA ASP A 119 -7.51 -21.99 -2.09
C ASP A 119 -7.08 -23.41 -1.70
N THR A 120 -7.99 -24.40 -1.83
CA THR A 120 -7.68 -25.82 -1.53
C THR A 120 -6.44 -26.31 -2.28
N THR A 121 -6.30 -25.85 -3.52
CA THR A 121 -5.08 -25.94 -4.30
C THR A 121 -4.60 -24.50 -4.53
N PRO A 122 -3.38 -24.14 -4.12
CA PRO A 122 -2.84 -22.81 -4.37
C PRO A 122 -2.88 -22.45 -5.85
N LEU A 123 -3.17 -21.18 -6.13
CA LEU A 123 -3.16 -20.67 -7.50
C LEU A 123 -1.73 -20.65 -8.05
N THR A 124 -1.61 -20.62 -9.38
CA THR A 124 -0.35 -20.35 -10.05
C THR A 124 0.11 -18.91 -9.81
N HIS A 125 1.38 -18.61 -10.08
CA HIS A 125 1.94 -17.27 -9.90
C HIS A 125 1.18 -16.22 -10.73
N ASN A 126 0.87 -16.55 -11.99
CA ASN A 126 0.11 -15.67 -12.90
C ASN A 126 -1.34 -15.46 -12.43
N GLU A 127 -1.99 -16.48 -11.88
CA GLU A 127 -3.34 -16.31 -11.33
C GLU A 127 -3.36 -15.42 -10.08
N TYR A 128 -2.34 -15.50 -9.22
CA TYR A 128 -2.18 -14.55 -8.11
C TYR A 128 -1.86 -13.14 -8.61
N HIS A 129 -1.04 -13.02 -9.65
CA HIS A 129 -0.75 -11.74 -10.31
C HIS A 129 -2.04 -11.08 -10.82
N ASP A 130 -2.87 -11.84 -11.54
CA ASP A 130 -4.12 -11.34 -12.10
C ASP A 130 -5.15 -11.01 -11.01
N LEU A 131 -5.23 -11.82 -9.95
CA LEU A 131 -6.07 -11.53 -8.79
C LEU A 131 -5.63 -10.25 -8.07
N PHE A 132 -4.32 -10.06 -7.89
CA PHE A 132 -3.75 -8.87 -7.28
C PHE A 132 -4.12 -7.60 -8.07
N TRP A 133 -3.79 -7.56 -9.36
CA TRP A 133 -4.07 -6.41 -10.20
C TRP A 133 -5.56 -6.19 -10.42
N GLY A 134 -6.34 -7.28 -10.55
CA GLY A 134 -7.80 -7.22 -10.63
C GLY A 134 -8.43 -6.59 -9.38
N THR A 135 -7.86 -6.86 -8.20
CA THR A 135 -8.31 -6.26 -6.93
C THR A 135 -8.00 -4.76 -6.88
N LEU A 136 -6.78 -4.35 -7.22
CA LEU A 136 -6.43 -2.92 -7.30
C LEU A 136 -7.28 -2.19 -8.34
N GLN A 137 -7.49 -2.82 -9.50
CA GLN A 137 -8.33 -2.26 -10.55
C GLN A 137 -9.77 -2.13 -10.08
N TYR A 138 -10.32 -3.13 -9.39
CA TYR A 138 -11.67 -3.09 -8.83
C TYR A 138 -11.85 -1.91 -7.87
N LEU A 139 -10.94 -1.77 -6.89
CA LEU A 139 -10.93 -0.64 -5.97
C LEU A 139 -10.82 0.69 -6.72
N HIS A 140 -9.90 0.80 -7.67
CA HIS A 140 -9.77 2.00 -8.49
C HIS A 140 -11.05 2.34 -9.24
N ASN A 141 -11.80 1.38 -9.77
CA ASN A 141 -13.03 1.66 -10.52
C ASN A 141 -14.15 2.22 -9.64
N VAL A 142 -14.15 1.88 -8.34
CA VAL A 142 -15.22 2.25 -7.39
C VAL A 142 -14.76 3.28 -6.35
N ASP A 143 -13.52 3.78 -6.44
CA ASP A 143 -13.00 4.86 -5.60
C ASP A 143 -13.92 6.11 -5.62
N PRO A 144 -14.49 6.51 -4.47
CA PRO A 144 -15.34 7.69 -4.39
C PRO A 144 -14.57 9.01 -4.41
N ASP A 145 -13.23 9.00 -4.33
CA ASP A 145 -12.44 10.23 -4.39
C ASP A 145 -12.58 10.91 -5.76
N PRO A 146 -13.08 12.16 -5.83
CA PRO A 146 -13.19 12.91 -7.08
C PRO A 146 -11.83 13.13 -7.77
N GLU A 147 -10.71 13.08 -7.04
CA GLU A 147 -9.37 13.28 -7.59
C GLU A 147 -8.70 11.98 -8.07
N ALA A 148 -9.36 10.82 -7.92
CA ALA A 148 -8.79 9.51 -8.29
C ALA A 148 -8.30 9.46 -9.75
N ASP A 149 -9.01 10.12 -10.67
CA ASP A 149 -8.64 10.15 -12.09
C ASP A 149 -7.54 11.19 -12.41
N GLN A 150 -7.29 12.13 -11.49
CA GLN A 150 -6.31 13.22 -11.65
C GLN A 150 -4.91 12.86 -11.16
N GLN A 151 -4.73 11.71 -10.52
CA GLN A 151 -3.40 11.23 -10.12
C GLN A 151 -2.44 11.20 -11.32
N VAL A 152 -1.13 11.26 -11.11
CA VAL A 152 -0.15 11.05 -12.20
C VAL A 152 -0.32 9.65 -12.83
N PRO A 153 0.14 9.38 -14.06
CA PRO A 153 0.05 8.02 -14.63
C PRO A 153 1.01 7.06 -13.90
N PRO A 154 0.75 5.73 -13.88
CA PRO A 154 1.68 4.72 -13.33
C PRO A 154 3.08 4.74 -13.95
N SER A 155 3.25 5.33 -15.13
CA SER A 155 4.55 5.55 -15.76
C SER A 155 5.35 6.71 -15.16
N HIS A 156 4.84 7.38 -14.11
CA HIS A 156 5.49 8.49 -13.42
C HIS A 156 6.12 8.01 -12.11
N GLU A 157 7.32 8.51 -11.77
CA GLU A 157 8.10 8.10 -10.57
C GLU A 157 7.42 8.42 -9.24
N ASP A 158 6.60 9.48 -9.22
CA ASP A 158 5.78 9.87 -8.07
C ASP A 158 4.44 9.10 -7.95
N TRP A 159 4.15 8.14 -8.83
CA TRP A 159 2.89 7.40 -8.77
C TRP A 159 2.87 6.37 -7.65
N GLU A 160 1.76 6.33 -6.91
CA GLU A 160 1.35 5.23 -6.03
C GLU A 160 -0.14 4.97 -6.22
N PHE A 161 -0.58 3.75 -5.91
CA PHE A 161 -2.00 3.42 -5.87
C PHE A 161 -2.75 4.28 -4.85
N GLY A 162 -3.87 4.89 -5.30
CA GLY A 162 -4.78 5.65 -4.46
C GLY A 162 -6.11 4.92 -4.23
N TYR A 163 -6.67 5.09 -3.04
CA TYR A 163 -8.07 4.79 -2.77
C TYR A 163 -8.62 5.69 -1.66
N GLY A 164 -9.79 6.31 -1.85
CA GLY A 164 -10.44 7.13 -0.83
C GLY A 164 -9.60 8.34 -0.40
N GLY A 165 -8.83 8.92 -1.33
CA GLY A 165 -7.92 10.04 -1.06
C GLY A 165 -6.60 9.66 -0.37
N LEU A 166 -6.34 8.37 -0.17
CA LEU A 166 -5.11 7.88 0.46
C LEU A 166 -4.20 7.20 -0.55
N GLN A 167 -2.96 7.70 -0.70
CA GLN A 167 -1.91 7.06 -1.50
C GLN A 167 -1.15 6.01 -0.67
N MET A 168 -0.94 4.84 -1.26
CA MET A 168 -0.43 3.66 -0.58
C MET A 168 0.54 2.86 -1.46
N PHE A 169 1.62 2.42 -0.85
CA PHE A 169 2.46 1.35 -1.35
C PHE A 169 1.75 0.02 -1.07
N VAL A 170 1.68 -0.87 -2.06
CA VAL A 170 1.00 -2.16 -1.92
C VAL A 170 2.01 -3.27 -2.09
N VAL A 171 1.99 -4.25 -1.20
CA VAL A 171 2.80 -5.46 -1.30
C VAL A 171 1.86 -6.65 -1.42
N CYS A 172 2.05 -7.45 -2.48
CA CYS A 172 1.49 -8.79 -2.54
C CYS A 172 2.45 -9.80 -1.89
N ALA A 173 1.89 -10.68 -1.07
CA ALA A 173 2.51 -11.92 -0.62
C ALA A 173 1.56 -13.08 -0.91
N CYS A 174 2.06 -14.20 -1.41
CA CYS A 174 1.24 -15.38 -1.73
C CYS A 174 2.07 -16.68 -1.76
N PRO A 175 1.40 -17.86 -1.72
CA PRO A 175 2.08 -19.16 -1.70
C PRO A 175 2.97 -19.44 -2.91
N SER A 176 2.67 -18.83 -4.07
CA SER A 176 3.42 -19.06 -5.30
C SER A 176 4.86 -18.51 -5.27
N PHE A 177 5.19 -17.63 -4.32
CA PHE A 177 6.57 -17.18 -4.11
C PHE A 177 7.39 -18.30 -3.46
N SER A 178 8.08 -19.06 -4.30
CA SER A 178 8.89 -20.21 -3.93
C SER A 178 10.35 -19.85 -3.73
N GLN A 179 10.86 -18.85 -4.45
CA GLN A 179 12.22 -18.34 -4.34
C GLN A 179 12.28 -17.13 -3.39
N ARG A 180 11.25 -16.28 -3.41
CA ARG A 180 11.13 -15.10 -2.55
C ARG A 180 10.32 -15.40 -1.30
N HIS A 181 10.88 -16.19 -0.39
CA HIS A 181 10.25 -16.56 0.88
C HIS A 181 9.73 -15.36 1.69
N SER A 182 10.34 -14.18 1.55
CA SER A 182 9.90 -12.93 2.17
C SER A 182 8.52 -12.44 1.69
N ARG A 183 8.06 -12.96 0.54
CA ARG A 183 6.76 -12.71 -0.10
C ARG A 183 5.80 -13.90 0.02
N ASN A 184 6.08 -14.87 0.89
CA ASN A 184 5.18 -15.99 1.14
C ASN A 184 4.75 -16.02 2.61
N LEU A 185 3.68 -15.28 2.94
CA LEU A 185 3.23 -15.06 4.32
C LEU A 185 2.18 -16.06 4.83
N GLY A 186 1.89 -17.12 4.07
CA GLY A 186 0.91 -18.13 4.47
C GLY A 186 0.23 -18.82 3.30
N PRO A 187 -0.81 -19.63 3.58
CA PRO A 187 -1.45 -20.50 2.58
C PRO A 187 -2.38 -19.75 1.61
N GLY A 188 -2.67 -18.47 1.85
CA GLY A 188 -3.48 -17.61 0.98
C GLY A 188 -2.74 -16.34 0.57
N MET A 189 -3.33 -15.59 -0.36
CA MET A 189 -2.79 -14.28 -0.74
C MET A 189 -3.01 -13.27 0.39
N VAL A 190 -2.00 -12.46 0.68
CA VAL A 190 -2.06 -11.35 1.64
C VAL A 190 -1.62 -10.07 0.94
N LEU A 191 -2.49 -9.06 0.96
CA LEU A 191 -2.17 -7.73 0.44
C LEU A 191 -1.88 -6.79 1.60
N LEU A 192 -0.72 -6.14 1.56
CA LEU A 192 -0.27 -5.20 2.58
C LEU A 192 -0.31 -3.79 2.00
N PHE A 193 -1.28 -2.99 2.43
CA PHE A 193 -1.41 -1.58 2.04
C PHE A 193 -0.76 -0.69 3.08
N GLN A 194 0.17 0.16 2.62
CA GLN A 194 1.06 0.94 3.48
C GLN A 194 0.97 2.40 3.07
N PRO A 195 0.29 3.25 3.88
CA PRO A 195 0.22 4.68 3.62
C PRO A 195 1.61 5.31 3.54
N ARG A 196 1.79 6.30 2.65
CA ARG A 196 3.11 6.96 2.50
C ARG A 196 3.69 7.50 3.80
N ALA A 197 2.82 7.96 4.71
CA ALA A 197 3.20 8.47 6.04
C ALA A 197 3.96 7.45 6.92
N VAL A 198 3.83 6.16 6.66
CA VAL A 198 4.57 5.08 7.34
C VAL A 198 6.06 5.13 6.98
N PHE A 199 6.41 5.65 5.80
CA PHE A 199 7.79 5.74 5.34
C PHE A 199 8.50 7.03 5.78
N VAL A 200 7.87 7.86 6.61
CA VAL A 200 8.42 9.14 7.09
C VAL A 200 8.64 9.06 8.61
N ASP A 201 9.88 9.30 9.03
CA ASP A 201 10.21 9.43 10.44
C ASP A 201 9.58 10.71 11.00
N THR A 202 8.68 10.61 11.97
CA THR A 202 7.93 11.80 12.43
C THR A 202 8.71 12.72 13.37
N ILE A 203 9.90 12.32 13.84
CA ILE A 203 10.74 13.16 14.72
C ILE A 203 11.63 14.05 13.86
N THR A 204 12.19 13.47 12.81
CA THR A 204 13.12 14.14 11.89
C THR A 204 12.44 14.64 10.62
N ASN A 205 11.19 14.23 10.38
CA ASN A 205 10.43 14.40 9.14
C ASN A 205 11.19 13.89 7.89
N LYS A 206 12.12 12.95 8.08
CA LYS A 206 12.92 12.38 7.00
C LYS A 206 12.31 11.07 6.54
N VAL A 207 12.26 10.88 5.23
CA VAL A 207 11.95 9.57 4.64
C VAL A 207 12.95 8.54 5.17
N ILE A 208 12.49 7.31 5.39
CA ILE A 208 13.35 6.17 5.70
C ILE A 208 14.59 6.20 4.79
N GLY A 209 15.75 6.38 5.41
CA GLY A 209 17.00 6.64 4.67
C GLY A 209 17.45 5.44 3.83
N ARG A 210 18.28 5.72 2.80
CA ARG A 210 18.86 4.70 1.90
C ARG A 210 19.51 3.53 2.66
N GLN A 211 20.22 3.83 3.75
CA GLN A 211 20.86 2.84 4.63
C GLN A 211 19.88 1.81 5.20
N ALA A 212 18.68 2.22 5.59
CA ALA A 212 17.68 1.30 6.12
C ALA A 212 17.19 0.32 5.04
N ARG A 213 16.99 0.78 3.81
CA ARG A 213 16.63 -0.08 2.68
C ARG A 213 17.78 -1.02 2.28
N GLU A 214 19.03 -0.57 2.35
CA GLU A 214 20.21 -1.41 2.13
C GLU A 214 20.31 -2.54 3.17
N GLN A 215 20.02 -2.25 4.44
CA GLN A 215 19.93 -3.29 5.48
C GLN A 215 18.83 -4.31 5.19
N VAL A 216 17.66 -3.87 4.71
CA VAL A 216 16.60 -4.81 4.26
C VAL A 216 17.11 -5.68 3.12
N ARG A 217 17.81 -5.13 2.11
CA ARG A 217 18.39 -5.91 1.01
C ARG A 217 19.39 -6.95 1.48
N GLU A 218 20.21 -6.62 2.48
CA GLU A 218 21.16 -7.57 3.04
C GLU A 218 20.48 -8.71 3.80
N ARG A 219 19.37 -8.43 4.49
CA ARG A 219 18.56 -9.48 5.10
C ARG A 219 17.84 -10.33 4.05
N LEU A 220 17.34 -9.72 2.97
CA LEU A 220 16.72 -10.45 1.85
C LEU A 220 17.67 -11.50 1.26
N ARG A 221 18.96 -11.19 1.10
CA ARG A 221 19.97 -12.15 0.62
C ARG A 221 20.12 -13.41 1.48
N LYS A 222 19.75 -13.32 2.76
CA LYS A 222 19.85 -14.43 3.72
C LYS A 222 18.54 -15.20 3.84
N TRP A 223 17.42 -14.52 3.61
CA TRP A 223 16.09 -15.05 3.80
C TRP A 223 15.51 -15.66 2.52
N ASP A 224 15.70 -15.02 1.37
CA ASP A 224 15.22 -15.49 0.07
C ASP A 224 16.25 -16.44 -0.56
N ALA A 225 15.77 -17.39 -1.37
CA ALA A 225 16.62 -18.27 -2.18
C ALA A 225 17.23 -17.55 -3.40
N VAL A 226 16.79 -16.32 -3.65
CA VAL A 226 17.17 -15.47 -4.78
C VAL A 226 17.64 -14.10 -4.29
N GLY A 227 18.49 -13.43 -5.05
CA GLY A 227 18.94 -12.08 -4.73
C GLY A 227 17.80 -11.05 -4.66
N PRO A 228 18.06 -9.86 -4.07
CA PRO A 228 17.11 -8.76 -4.09
C PRO A 228 16.68 -8.42 -5.52
N HIS A 229 15.36 -8.32 -5.74
CA HIS A 229 14.79 -8.06 -7.05
C HIS A 229 15.32 -6.75 -7.66
N PRO A 230 15.64 -6.71 -8.97
CA PRO A 230 16.19 -5.53 -9.63
C PRO A 230 15.29 -4.29 -9.54
N ASP A 231 13.97 -4.47 -9.62
CA ASP A 231 13.00 -3.35 -9.52
C ASP A 231 12.79 -2.80 -8.11
N LEU A 232 13.35 -3.43 -7.07
CA LEU A 232 13.35 -2.79 -5.76
C LEU A 232 14.16 -1.50 -5.87
N GLY A 233 13.55 -0.36 -5.59
CA GLY A 233 14.18 0.96 -5.73
C GLY A 233 13.70 1.96 -4.68
N PHE A 234 13.70 3.24 -5.03
CA PHE A 234 13.34 4.34 -4.14
C PHE A 234 12.26 5.21 -4.79
N TYR A 235 11.23 5.52 -4.02
CA TYR A 235 10.15 6.39 -4.48
C TYR A 235 10.69 7.75 -4.95
N GLY A 236 10.21 8.21 -6.11
CA GLY A 236 10.63 9.47 -6.73
C GLY A 236 12.05 9.47 -7.30
N ASP A 237 12.82 8.37 -7.21
CA ASP A 237 14.10 8.30 -7.92
C ASP A 237 13.85 8.20 -9.43
N PRO A 238 14.64 8.91 -10.27
CA PRO A 238 14.52 8.86 -11.72
C PRO A 238 14.51 7.43 -12.28
N GLY A 239 13.41 7.08 -12.95
CA GLY A 239 13.23 5.76 -13.57
C GLY A 239 12.75 4.64 -12.63
N ASN A 240 12.57 4.92 -11.33
CA ASN A 240 11.92 3.99 -10.41
C ASN A 240 10.40 4.12 -10.51
N LEU A 241 9.74 3.07 -10.99
CA LEU A 241 8.28 2.99 -11.03
C LEU A 241 7.79 2.12 -9.88
N GLU A 242 7.10 2.70 -8.89
CA GLU A 242 6.71 1.99 -7.66
C GLU A 242 5.89 0.73 -7.93
N TRP A 243 5.01 0.77 -8.94
CA TRP A 243 4.13 -0.34 -9.28
C TRP A 243 4.89 -1.62 -9.66
N LYS A 244 6.14 -1.51 -10.16
CA LYS A 244 6.99 -2.69 -10.44
C LYS A 244 7.36 -3.46 -9.17
N GLN A 245 7.23 -2.83 -8.00
CA GLN A 245 7.55 -3.43 -6.71
C GLN A 245 6.33 -4.06 -6.02
N TYR A 246 5.13 -3.88 -6.57
CA TYR A 246 3.87 -4.24 -5.92
C TYR A 246 3.63 -5.76 -5.95
N PHE A 247 3.82 -6.34 -7.14
CA PHE A 247 3.87 -7.77 -7.39
C PHE A 247 5.18 -8.05 -8.12
N LEU A 248 6.16 -8.61 -7.40
CA LEU A 248 7.44 -8.99 -7.98
C LEU A 248 7.29 -10.31 -8.72
N GLU A 249 8.11 -10.53 -9.75
CA GLU A 249 8.33 -11.89 -10.26
C GLU A 249 9.07 -12.71 -9.19
N ASP A 250 8.81 -14.01 -9.11
CA ASP A 250 9.53 -14.89 -8.17
C ASP A 250 11.00 -15.05 -8.61
N GLU A 251 11.27 -15.08 -9.91
CA GLU A 251 12.61 -15.03 -10.48
C GLU A 251 13.28 -13.65 -10.34
N ASN A 252 14.58 -13.58 -10.57
CA ASN A 252 15.35 -12.32 -10.53
C ASN A 252 15.37 -11.58 -11.87
N VAL A 253 14.20 -11.36 -12.45
CA VAL A 253 14.02 -10.71 -13.76
C VAL A 253 13.26 -9.41 -13.57
N ALA A 254 13.70 -8.34 -14.22
CA ALA A 254 12.99 -7.06 -14.16
C ALA A 254 11.63 -7.15 -14.86
N ALA A 255 10.63 -6.49 -14.29
CA ALA A 255 9.30 -6.39 -14.87
C ALA A 255 9.34 -5.63 -16.19
N ALA A 256 8.46 -6.04 -17.11
CA ALA A 256 8.24 -5.33 -18.38
C ALA A 256 7.86 -3.86 -18.14
N ASP A 257 8.09 -2.99 -19.13
CA ASP A 257 7.85 -1.55 -19.01
C ASP A 257 6.39 -1.12 -19.18
N GLN A 258 5.43 -2.00 -18.85
CA GLN A 258 4.01 -1.72 -18.93
C GLN A 258 3.28 -2.14 -17.66
N CYS A 259 2.63 -1.16 -17.01
CA CYS A 259 1.82 -1.40 -15.83
C CYS A 259 0.49 -2.09 -16.20
N PRO A 260 0.10 -3.19 -15.52
CA PRO A 260 -1.22 -3.81 -15.70
C PRO A 260 -2.39 -2.94 -15.22
N PHE A 261 -2.10 -1.94 -14.38
CA PHE A 261 -3.11 -1.00 -13.87
C PHE A 261 -3.57 -0.01 -14.94
N LEU A 262 -4.89 0.11 -15.09
CA LEU A 262 -5.53 1.01 -16.03
C LEU A 262 -6.30 2.10 -15.30
N LYS A 263 -6.00 3.36 -15.60
CA LYS A 263 -6.88 4.47 -15.21
C LYS A 263 -8.26 4.29 -15.83
N ARG A 264 -9.33 4.67 -15.11
CA ARG A 264 -10.72 4.55 -15.59
C ARG A 264 -10.92 5.14 -16.98
N MET A 265 -10.36 6.32 -17.23
CA MET A 265 -10.46 6.99 -18.52
C MET A 265 -9.79 6.21 -19.67
N ARG A 266 -8.67 5.52 -19.39
CA ARG A 266 -7.98 4.67 -20.37
C ARG A 266 -8.72 3.36 -20.57
N ARG A 267 -9.26 2.76 -19.51
CA ARG A 267 -10.09 1.56 -19.58
C ARG A 267 -11.35 1.81 -20.40
N ALA A 268 -12.04 2.93 -20.20
CA ALA A 268 -13.19 3.30 -21.02
C ALA A 268 -12.83 3.41 -22.51
N ALA A 269 -11.63 3.90 -22.83
CA ALA A 269 -11.13 3.97 -24.20
C ALA A 269 -10.73 2.59 -24.76
N GLU A 270 -10.12 1.73 -23.96
CA GLU A 270 -9.73 0.36 -24.34
C GLU A 270 -10.97 -0.54 -24.49
N ASP A 271 -11.96 -0.44 -23.60
CA ASP A 271 -13.25 -1.12 -23.70
C ASP A 271 -14.03 -0.64 -24.93
N ALA A 272 -14.04 0.67 -25.21
CA ALA A 272 -14.64 1.22 -26.43
C ALA A 272 -13.93 0.74 -27.69
N SER A 273 -12.59 0.68 -27.67
CA SER A 273 -11.78 0.17 -28.77
C SER A 273 -11.99 -1.33 -29.00
N ALA A 274 -12.01 -2.14 -27.94
CA ALA A 274 -12.29 -3.57 -28.00
C ALA A 274 -13.71 -3.86 -28.50
N THR A 275 -14.70 -3.08 -28.05
CA THR A 275 -16.09 -3.17 -28.54
C THR A 275 -16.17 -2.79 -30.02
N SER A 276 -15.42 -1.77 -30.46
CA SER A 276 -15.37 -1.37 -31.87
C SER A 276 -14.69 -2.41 -32.77
N ALA A 277 -13.63 -3.07 -32.28
CA ALA A 277 -12.94 -4.14 -32.99
C ALA A 277 -13.81 -5.40 -33.12
N HIS A 278 -14.61 -5.70 -32.10
CA HIS A 278 -15.57 -6.80 -32.14
C HIS A 278 -16.77 -6.50 -33.06
N ALA A 279 -17.26 -5.24 -33.08
CA ALA A 279 -18.31 -4.80 -34.00
C ALA A 279 -17.85 -4.78 -35.47
N ALA A 280 -16.58 -4.44 -35.72
CA ALA A 280 -15.98 -4.47 -37.07
C ALA A 280 -15.75 -5.89 -37.62
N ALA A 281 -15.76 -6.91 -36.76
CA ALA A 281 -15.60 -8.32 -37.13
C ALA A 281 -16.94 -9.04 -37.42
N ALA A 282 -18.08 -8.38 -37.25
CA ALA A 282 -19.39 -8.94 -37.57
C ALA A 282 -19.64 -8.92 -39.10
N PRO A 283 -20.11 -10.02 -39.71
CA PRO A 283 -20.40 -10.04 -41.15
C PRO A 283 -21.57 -9.10 -41.47
N PRO A 284 -21.56 -8.41 -42.62
CA PRO A 284 -22.62 -7.47 -42.96
C PRO A 284 -23.97 -8.19 -43.10
N ALA A 285 -24.98 -7.68 -42.40
CA ALA A 285 -26.36 -8.12 -42.53
C ALA A 285 -26.89 -7.86 -43.96
N PRO A 286 -27.77 -8.74 -44.49
CA PRO A 286 -28.29 -8.58 -45.84
C PRO A 286 -29.23 -7.37 -45.92
N MET A 287 -29.01 -6.54 -46.94
CA MET A 287 -29.81 -5.37 -47.27
C MET A 287 -31.25 -5.78 -47.65
N ILE A 288 -32.23 -5.44 -46.82
CA ILE A 288 -33.67 -5.50 -47.17
C ILE A 288 -34.20 -4.09 -47.39
N GLY A 289 -35.02 -3.97 -48.44
CA GLY A 289 -35.47 -2.75 -49.11
C GLY A 289 -36.08 -1.64 -48.23
N LYS A 290 -35.81 -0.42 -48.70
CA LYS A 290 -36.33 0.85 -48.20
C LYS A 290 -37.86 0.95 -48.36
N ILE A 291 -38.56 1.33 -47.30
CA ILE A 291 -39.90 1.96 -47.37
C ILE A 291 -39.78 3.33 -46.68
N PRO A 292 -40.09 4.46 -47.35
CA PRO A 292 -39.96 5.78 -46.75
C PRO A 292 -41.25 6.16 -46.01
N VAL A 293 -41.12 6.46 -44.71
CA VAL A 293 -42.16 7.17 -43.95
C VAL A 293 -41.53 8.41 -43.31
N HIS A 294 -42.00 9.57 -43.73
CA HIS A 294 -41.75 10.85 -43.07
C HIS A 294 -42.54 10.95 -41.76
N PRO A 295 -41.98 11.59 -40.73
CA PRO A 295 -42.69 12.75 -40.18
C PRO A 295 -41.80 13.96 -39.86
N LYS A 296 -42.46 15.12 -39.89
CA LYS A 296 -41.95 16.49 -39.66
C LYS A 296 -41.53 16.74 -38.20
N PRO A 297 -40.69 17.77 -37.94
CA PRO A 297 -40.26 18.15 -36.59
C PRO A 297 -41.21 19.17 -35.94
N HIS A 298 -41.36 19.07 -34.62
CA HIS A 298 -41.81 20.18 -33.76
C HIS A 298 -40.81 20.38 -32.61
N PRO A 299 -40.54 21.63 -32.20
CA PRO A 299 -39.58 21.94 -31.14
C PRO A 299 -40.25 21.88 -29.76
N ILE A 300 -39.52 21.44 -28.75
CA ILE A 300 -39.90 21.59 -27.34
C ILE A 300 -38.74 22.21 -26.57
N GLU A 301 -39.12 23.24 -25.82
CA GLU A 301 -38.31 24.11 -24.98
C GLU A 301 -37.73 23.41 -23.75
N THR A 302 -36.55 23.87 -23.34
CA THR A 302 -35.91 23.61 -22.05
C THR A 302 -36.64 24.34 -20.91
N PRO A 303 -36.59 23.82 -19.67
CA PRO A 303 -35.85 24.57 -18.65
C PRO A 303 -35.16 23.67 -17.61
N SER A 304 -34.03 24.13 -17.03
CA SER A 304 -33.88 24.28 -15.57
C SER A 304 -32.50 24.81 -15.14
N THR A 305 -32.54 25.98 -14.51
CA THR A 305 -32.00 26.40 -13.20
C THR A 305 -30.81 25.70 -12.52
N ALA A 306 -29.94 26.58 -12.02
CA ALA A 306 -28.82 26.37 -11.11
C ALA A 306 -29.22 26.07 -9.65
N HIS A 307 -28.41 25.26 -8.93
CA HIS A 307 -27.86 25.55 -7.60
C HIS A 307 -27.05 24.36 -7.06
N ALA A 308 -25.82 24.59 -6.61
CA ALA A 308 -25.23 23.96 -5.41
C ALA A 308 -23.79 24.47 -5.19
N MET A 309 -23.66 25.52 -4.37
CA MET A 309 -22.45 25.82 -3.61
C MET A 309 -22.73 25.39 -2.17
N HIS A 310 -21.94 24.45 -1.64
CA HIS A 310 -21.45 24.41 -0.26
C HIS A 310 -20.80 23.04 0.00
N LEU A 311 -19.48 23.02 0.21
CA LEU A 311 -18.72 22.14 1.12
C LEU A 311 -17.23 22.20 0.78
N SER A 312 -16.59 23.32 1.11
CA SER A 312 -15.12 23.39 1.17
C SER A 312 -14.74 24.05 2.48
N HIS A 313 -14.26 23.28 3.46
CA HIS A 313 -13.39 23.80 4.53
C HIS A 313 -12.63 22.73 5.34
N ALA A 314 -12.81 21.42 5.08
CA ALA A 314 -12.09 20.38 5.84
C ALA A 314 -10.79 19.87 5.18
N ASN A 315 -10.59 20.04 3.87
CA ASN A 315 -9.46 19.44 3.13
C ASN A 315 -8.19 20.29 3.08
N HIS A 316 -8.13 21.44 3.75
CA HIS A 316 -6.99 22.36 3.60
C HIS A 316 -5.76 21.96 4.43
N VAL A 317 -5.94 21.22 5.54
CA VAL A 317 -4.85 20.94 6.49
C VAL A 317 -3.98 19.74 6.05
N ALA A 318 -4.51 18.78 5.29
CA ALA A 318 -3.72 17.70 4.69
C ALA A 318 -2.87 18.17 3.50
N ARG A 319 -3.32 19.21 2.78
CA ARG A 319 -2.65 19.75 1.58
C ARG A 319 -1.27 20.35 1.85
N GLN A 320 -1.04 20.90 3.04
CA GLN A 320 0.23 21.58 3.35
C GLN A 320 1.40 20.60 3.49
N MET A 321 1.16 19.37 3.97
CA MET A 321 2.25 18.40 4.19
C MET A 321 2.68 17.65 2.91
N HIS A 322 1.80 17.54 1.91
CA HIS A 322 2.11 16.89 0.64
C HIS A 322 2.97 17.75 -0.29
N ALA A 323 2.85 19.09 -0.25
CA ALA A 323 3.68 19.98 -1.05
C ALA A 323 5.12 20.08 -0.52
N ASP A 324 5.31 20.05 0.80
CA ASP A 324 6.64 20.23 1.42
C ASP A 324 7.55 18.99 1.32
N ALA A 325 6.98 17.79 1.13
CA ALA A 325 7.75 16.58 0.87
C ALA A 325 8.35 16.53 -0.55
N GLY A 326 7.76 17.27 -1.51
CA GLY A 326 8.20 17.32 -2.91
C GLY A 326 9.28 18.36 -3.21
N HIS A 327 9.78 19.11 -2.21
CA HIS A 327 10.73 20.22 -2.44
C HIS A 327 12.08 20.10 -1.72
N ALA A 328 12.34 19.01 -0.97
CA ALA A 328 13.62 18.79 -0.31
C ALA A 328 14.69 18.25 -1.29
N ARG A 329 15.09 19.06 -2.28
CA ARG A 329 16.24 18.80 -3.16
C ARG A 329 17.41 19.67 -2.69
N LEU A 330 18.28 19.14 -1.84
CA LEU A 330 19.51 19.81 -1.42
C LEU A 330 20.70 19.25 -2.20
N ILE A 331 21.33 20.16 -2.93
CA ILE A 331 22.54 20.04 -3.72
C ILE A 331 23.73 19.80 -2.78
N GLU A 332 24.40 18.64 -2.88
CA GLU A 332 25.79 18.51 -2.42
C GLU A 332 26.72 18.88 -3.58
N GLN A 333 27.16 20.14 -3.60
CA GLN A 333 28.34 20.57 -4.35
C GLN A 333 29.56 20.38 -3.44
N GLY A 334 30.54 19.63 -3.94
CA GLY A 334 31.79 19.37 -3.27
C GLY A 334 32.65 20.62 -3.11
N ASP A 335 33.52 20.58 -2.12
CA ASP A 335 34.66 21.48 -2.06
C ASP A 335 35.91 20.67 -1.72
N ALA A 336 36.67 20.38 -2.78
CA ALA A 336 38.04 19.95 -2.69
C ALA A 336 38.90 21.20 -2.50
N SER A 337 39.47 21.36 -1.31
CA SER A 337 40.49 22.38 -1.06
C SER A 337 41.75 21.73 -0.50
N THR A 338 42.74 21.69 -1.38
CA THR A 338 44.17 21.46 -1.15
C THR A 338 44.72 22.38 -0.07
N ARG A 339 45.55 21.84 0.83
CA ARG A 339 46.58 22.61 1.54
C ARG A 339 47.87 21.80 1.64
N ASP A 340 48.83 22.20 0.82
CA ASP A 340 50.26 21.92 0.95
C ASP A 340 50.92 22.89 1.95
N GLY A 341 51.94 22.38 2.63
CA GLY A 341 53.09 23.11 3.21
C GLY A 341 52.91 23.66 4.63
N ALA A 342 53.88 23.61 5.54
CA ALA A 342 55.23 23.05 5.55
C ALA A 342 55.81 23.10 6.99
N SER A 343 56.78 22.22 7.25
CA SER A 343 57.94 22.36 8.15
C SER A 343 57.79 22.55 9.67
N GLY A 344 58.51 21.69 10.43
CA GLY A 344 59.00 22.06 11.75
C GLY A 344 59.49 20.93 12.68
N HIS A 345 60.70 20.42 12.45
CA HIS A 345 61.68 19.96 13.46
C HIS A 345 61.39 18.75 14.39
N ASN A 346 62.23 17.72 14.20
CA ASN A 346 62.63 16.69 15.18
C ASN A 346 63.92 17.20 15.91
N PRO A 347 64.35 16.71 17.10
CA PRO A 347 64.97 15.36 17.17
C PRO A 347 64.98 14.60 18.53
N HIS A 348 65.33 13.29 18.44
CA HIS A 348 65.96 12.36 19.42
C HIS A 348 65.16 11.92 20.66
N ALA A 349 65.20 10.66 21.14
CA ALA A 349 66.18 9.56 21.11
C ALA A 349 65.46 8.18 21.24
N GLY A 350 65.91 7.09 20.59
CA GLY A 350 66.68 5.95 21.17
C GLY A 350 65.77 4.91 21.87
N SER A 351 65.87 3.58 21.76
CA SER A 351 66.87 2.65 21.26
C SER A 351 66.29 1.21 21.29
N GLN A 352 66.77 0.33 20.41
CA GLN A 352 66.96 -1.13 20.56
C GLN A 352 65.78 -2.13 20.58
N ALA A 353 65.74 -2.96 19.52
CA ALA A 353 65.38 -4.39 19.54
C ALA A 353 66.62 -5.24 19.97
N PRO A 354 66.50 -6.54 20.34
CA PRO A 354 66.18 -7.61 19.37
C PRO A 354 65.34 -8.81 19.92
N ALA A 355 64.89 -9.67 19.01
CA ALA A 355 64.28 -11.01 19.21
C ALA A 355 65.34 -12.08 19.58
N PRO A 356 65.13 -13.43 19.51
CA PRO A 356 63.92 -14.30 19.47
C PRO A 356 64.02 -15.54 20.42
N SER A 357 62.98 -16.40 20.50
CA SER A 357 63.16 -17.86 20.72
C SER A 357 61.89 -18.70 20.50
N ARG A 358 62.10 -19.86 19.84
CA ARG A 358 61.17 -20.93 19.44
C ARG A 358 60.78 -21.88 20.59
N ASN A 359 59.69 -22.63 20.40
CA ASN A 359 59.56 -24.12 20.42
C ASN A 359 58.05 -24.48 20.35
N ASP A 360 57.56 -25.17 19.33
CA ASP A 360 57.61 -26.62 19.03
C ASP A 360 56.82 -27.49 20.04
N ASN A 361 55.67 -28.03 19.56
CA ASN A 361 55.20 -29.44 19.63
C ASN A 361 53.67 -29.53 19.52
N GLU A 362 53.12 -30.08 18.43
CA GLU A 362 52.77 -31.50 18.19
C GLU A 362 51.33 -31.86 18.61
N GLN A 363 50.50 -32.15 17.60
CA GLN A 363 49.30 -33.03 17.61
C GLN A 363 49.71 -34.50 17.86
N PRO A 364 48.83 -35.55 17.85
CA PRO A 364 47.36 -35.61 17.69
C PRO A 364 46.63 -36.55 18.69
N GLU A 365 45.29 -36.51 18.68
CA GLU A 365 44.41 -37.68 18.41
C GLU A 365 43.03 -37.21 17.96
#